data_AF-A0AAN8PGX2-F1
#
_entry.id   AF-A0AAN8PGX2-F1
#
_cell.length_a   1.000
_cell.length_b   1.000
_cell.length_c   1.000
_cell.angle_alpha   90.00
_cell.angle_beta   90.00
_cell.angle_gamma   90.00
#
_symmetry.space_group_name_H-M   'P 1'
#
loop_
_entity.id
_entity.type
_entity.pdbx_description
1 polymer ?
#
loop_
_entity_poly.entity_id
_entity_poly.type
_entity_poly.pdbx_seq_one_letter_code
_entity_poly.pdbx_strand_id
1 'polypeptide(L)'
;MNTTVNFTYQFLKKKFYIFSQFMYDDHIKSRLIKDWKYFRENHMQTDQKYPFERADKFNKGIRKLGLTPDGDSYLDRFRTLITQIGIYAQIHLLTLQEKSTQNRNK
;
A
#
# COMPACT_ATOMS: atom_id res chain seq x y z
N MET A 1 7.64 -28.51 7.31
CA MET A 1 7.43 -27.59 6.18
C MET A 1 6.86 -26.26 6.69
N ASN A 2 7.72 -25.27 6.96
CA ASN A 2 7.34 -23.91 7.41
C ASN A 2 8.14 -22.80 6.68
N THR A 3 8.99 -23.17 5.71
CA THR A 3 9.98 -22.28 5.09
C THR A 3 9.37 -21.26 4.13
N THR A 4 8.35 -21.62 3.35
CA THR A 4 7.68 -20.69 2.42
C THR A 4 6.88 -19.61 3.14
N VAL A 5 6.17 -19.96 4.21
CA VAL A 5 5.43 -18.99 5.04
C VAL A 5 6.38 -18.02 5.72
N ASN A 6 7.51 -18.52 6.24
CA ASN A 6 8.54 -17.69 6.86
C ASN A 6 9.23 -16.78 5.83
N PHE A 7 9.50 -17.27 4.62
CA PHE A 7 10.08 -16.48 3.55
C PHE A 7 9.16 -15.35 3.09
N THR A 8 7.87 -15.66 2.87
CA THR A 8 6.86 -14.65 2.53
C THR A 8 6.75 -13.59 3.64
N TYR A 9 6.70 -14.00 4.91
CA TYR A 9 6.63 -13.07 6.02
C TYR A 9 7.87 -12.16 6.11
N GLN A 10 9.07 -12.71 5.94
CA GLN A 10 10.31 -11.94 5.93
C GLN A 10 10.40 -10.98 4.74
N PHE A 11 9.92 -11.40 3.57
CA PHE A 11 9.84 -10.55 2.38
C PHE A 11 8.89 -9.37 2.60
N LEU A 12 7.66 -9.65 3.06
CA LEU A 12 6.70 -8.60 3.40
C LEU A 12 7.27 -7.65 4.46
N LYS A 13 7.90 -8.18 5.52
CA LYS A 13 8.49 -7.37 6.59
C LYS A 13 9.55 -6.41 6.06
N LYS A 14 10.47 -6.87 5.20
CA LYS A 14 11.50 -6.02 4.58
C LYS A 14 10.87 -4.93 3.70
N LYS A 15 9.88 -5.29 2.89
CA LYS A 15 9.19 -4.33 2.03
C LYS A 15 8.37 -3.30 2.82
N PHE A 16 7.72 -3.73 3.91
CA PHE A 16 6.97 -2.87 4.82
C PHE A 16 7.89 -1.95 5.64
N TYR A 17 9.11 -2.39 5.95
CA TYR A 17 10.10 -1.56 6.62
C TYR A 17 10.62 -0.43 5.71
N ILE A 18 10.96 -0.74 4.46
CA ILE A 18 11.32 0.29 3.47
C ILE A 18 10.15 1.27 3.29
N PHE A 19 8.92 0.76 3.28
CA PHE A 19 7.70 1.56 3.23
C PHE A 19 7.51 2.44 4.48
N SER A 20 7.80 1.95 5.68
CA SER A 20 7.62 2.76 6.89
C SER A 20 8.62 3.91 6.92
N GLN A 21 9.89 3.67 6.59
CA GLN A 21 10.90 4.72 6.45
C GLN A 21 10.45 5.79 5.45
N PHE A 22 9.81 5.39 4.36
CA PHE A 22 9.21 6.29 3.36
C PHE A 22 8.03 7.12 3.92
N MET A 23 7.13 6.52 4.70
CA MET A 23 6.00 7.25 5.33
C MET A 23 6.46 8.26 6.39
N TYR A 24 7.66 8.06 6.94
CA TYR A 24 8.29 8.98 7.89
C TYR A 24 9.07 10.11 7.22
N ASP A 25 9.24 10.11 5.89
CA ASP A 25 9.81 11.25 5.18
C ASP A 25 8.92 12.48 5.35
N ASP A 26 9.52 13.57 5.84
CA ASP A 26 8.79 14.78 6.20
C ASP A 26 8.08 15.43 5.01
N HIS A 27 8.58 15.29 3.78
CA HIS A 27 7.94 15.86 2.60
C HIS A 27 6.65 15.12 2.24
N ILE A 28 6.65 13.78 2.40
CA ILE A 28 5.49 12.94 2.12
C ILE A 28 4.46 13.07 3.24
N LYS A 29 4.92 12.95 4.49
CA LYS A 29 4.09 13.10 5.69
C LYS A 29 3.39 14.46 5.74
N SER A 30 4.13 15.54 5.52
CA SER A 30 3.56 16.90 5.53
C SER A 30 2.51 17.09 4.45
N ARG A 31 2.71 16.47 3.27
CA ARG A 31 1.75 16.56 2.17
C ARG A 31 0.47 15.76 2.43
N LEU A 32 0.61 14.54 2.95
CA LEU A 32 -0.51 13.71 3.39
C LEU A 32 -1.32 14.38 4.50
N ILE A 33 -0.65 14.97 5.50
CA ILE A 33 -1.33 15.69 6.60
C ILE A 33 -2.11 16.89 6.06
N LYS A 34 -1.55 17.67 5.12
CA LYS A 34 -2.25 18.80 4.50
C LYS A 34 -3.52 18.38 3.77
N ASP A 35 -3.45 17.29 3.00
CA ASP A 35 -4.62 16.79 2.28
C ASP A 35 -5.65 16.14 3.19
N TRP A 36 -5.20 15.43 4.24
CA TRP A 36 -6.10 14.88 5.25
C TRP A 36 -6.85 15.99 6.01
N LYS A 37 -6.16 17.05 6.43
CA LYS A 37 -6.80 18.22 7.07
C LYS A 37 -7.85 18.85 6.15
N TYR A 38 -7.48 19.09 4.89
CA TYR A 38 -8.43 19.64 3.93
C TYR A 38 -9.66 18.75 3.74
N PHE A 39 -9.47 17.44 3.57
CA PHE A 39 -10.58 16.51 3.45
C PHE A 39 -11.47 16.57 4.69
N ARG A 40 -10.88 16.52 5.89
CA ARG A 40 -11.64 16.63 7.14
C ARG A 40 -12.43 17.94 7.26
N GLU A 41 -11.94 19.04 6.72
CA GLU A 41 -12.62 20.34 6.78
C GLU A 41 -13.69 20.50 5.68
N ASN A 42 -13.49 19.89 4.51
CA ASN A 42 -14.30 20.15 3.31
C ASN A 42 -15.17 18.97 2.87
N HIS A 43 -15.00 17.78 3.47
CA HIS A 43 -15.74 16.56 3.09
C HIS A 43 -17.25 16.72 3.18
N MET A 44 -17.78 17.56 4.06
CA MET A 44 -19.23 17.81 4.13
C MET A 44 -19.73 18.68 2.96
N GLN A 45 -18.88 19.56 2.42
CA GLN A 45 -19.21 20.42 1.27
C GLN A 45 -18.97 19.72 -0.07
N THR A 46 -18.09 18.73 -0.11
CA THR A 46 -17.75 17.97 -1.33
C THR A 46 -18.48 16.63 -1.43
N ASP A 47 -19.60 16.43 -0.73
CA ASP A 47 -20.35 15.16 -0.75
C ASP A 47 -19.47 13.95 -0.39
N GLN A 48 -18.60 14.13 0.62
CA GLN A 48 -17.58 13.19 1.07
C GLN A 48 -16.57 12.76 -0.01
N LYS A 49 -16.55 13.43 -1.17
CA LYS A 49 -15.63 13.14 -2.27
C LYS A 49 -14.35 13.95 -2.12
N TYR A 50 -13.24 13.31 -2.45
CA TYR A 50 -11.95 13.97 -2.56
C TYR A 50 -11.81 14.60 -3.96
N PRO A 51 -11.61 15.93 -4.09
CA PRO A 51 -11.60 16.59 -5.40
C PRO A 51 -10.50 16.09 -6.34
N PHE A 52 -10.85 15.91 -7.62
CA PHE A 52 -9.92 15.42 -8.65
C PHE A 52 -8.68 16.31 -8.79
N GLU A 53 -8.86 17.63 -8.81
CA GLU A 53 -7.74 18.57 -8.96
C GLU A 53 -6.70 18.44 -7.84
N ARG A 54 -7.15 18.10 -6.62
CA ARG A 54 -6.23 17.82 -5.51
C ARG A 54 -5.52 16.49 -5.70
N ALA A 55 -6.23 15.46 -6.14
CA ALA A 55 -5.61 14.17 -6.47
C ALA A 55 -4.51 14.32 -7.53
N ASP A 56 -4.75 15.10 -8.58
CA ASP A 56 -3.77 15.39 -9.61
C ASP A 56 -2.56 16.18 -9.06
N LYS A 57 -2.80 17.23 -8.27
CA LYS A 57 -1.74 18.00 -7.60
C LYS A 57 -0.92 17.15 -6.62
N PHE A 58 -1.57 16.22 -5.92
CA PHE A 58 -0.92 15.25 -5.04
C PHE A 58 -0.02 14.30 -5.84
N ASN A 59 -0.56 13.66 -6.87
CA ASN A 59 0.18 12.73 -7.74
C ASN A 59 1.40 13.39 -8.38
N LYS A 60 1.22 14.57 -9.01
CA LYS A 60 2.32 15.36 -9.58
C LYS A 60 3.34 15.76 -8.51
N GLY A 61 2.85 16.07 -7.32
CA GLY A 61 3.63 16.41 -6.16
C GLY A 61 4.56 15.30 -5.70
N ILE A 62 4.04 14.09 -5.55
CA ILE A 62 4.82 12.90 -5.18
C ILE A 62 5.80 12.54 -6.29
N ARG A 63 5.40 12.65 -7.56
CA ARG A 63 6.29 12.38 -8.70
C ARG A 63 7.50 13.32 -8.75
N LYS A 64 7.38 14.55 -8.24
CA LYS A 64 8.49 15.52 -8.13
C LYS A 64 9.49 15.19 -7.02
N LEU A 65 9.13 14.36 -6.04
CA LEU A 65 10.04 13.97 -4.96
C LEU A 65 11.13 13.01 -5.46
N GLY A 66 10.94 12.42 -6.63
CA GLY A 66 11.87 11.47 -7.23
C GLY A 66 11.13 10.40 -8.02
N LEU A 67 11.82 9.91 -9.05
CA LEU A 67 11.48 8.67 -9.72
C LEU A 67 12.56 7.67 -9.38
N THR A 68 12.17 6.41 -9.31
CA THR A 68 13.16 5.34 -9.18
C THR A 68 13.90 5.14 -10.50
N PRO A 69 15.05 4.43 -10.51
CA PRO A 69 15.81 4.19 -11.74
C PRO A 69 14.97 3.58 -12.87
N ASP A 70 13.95 2.81 -12.49
CA ASP A 70 13.01 2.13 -13.37
C ASP A 70 11.87 3.04 -13.90
N GLY A 71 11.86 4.32 -13.50
CA GLY A 71 10.84 5.30 -13.90
C GLY A 71 9.55 5.27 -13.07
N ASP A 72 9.41 4.34 -12.13
CA ASP A 72 8.24 4.28 -11.25
C ASP A 72 8.21 5.44 -10.26
N SER A 73 7.01 6.03 -10.11
CA SER A 73 6.77 6.96 -9.01
C SER A 73 6.66 6.20 -7.68
N TYR A 74 6.85 6.91 -6.59
CA TYR A 74 6.69 6.32 -5.26
C TYR A 74 5.29 5.74 -5.02
N LEU A 75 4.23 6.35 -5.58
CA LEU A 75 2.87 5.83 -5.48
C LEU A 75 2.70 4.53 -6.26
N ASP A 76 3.43 4.34 -7.36
CA ASP A 76 3.36 3.11 -8.16
C ASP A 76 4.03 1.96 -7.43
N ARG A 77 5.17 2.22 -6.76
CA ARG A 77 5.78 1.24 -5.85
C ARG A 77 4.87 0.89 -4.68
N PHE A 78 4.16 1.88 -4.14
CA PHE A 78 3.17 1.65 -3.08
C PHE A 78 1.98 0.80 -3.55
N ARG A 79 1.42 1.08 -4.73
CA ARG A 79 0.36 0.26 -5.34
C ARG A 79 0.81 -1.18 -5.52
N THR A 80 1.98 -1.37 -6.14
CA THR A 80 2.58 -2.70 -6.34
C THR A 80 2.77 -3.43 -5.02
N LEU A 81 3.22 -2.74 -3.97
CA LEU A 81 3.38 -3.32 -2.63
C LEU A 81 2.04 -3.80 -2.06
N ILE A 82 1.00 -2.97 -2.09
CA ILE A 82 -0.33 -3.34 -1.59
C ILE A 82 -0.89 -4.51 -2.39
N THR A 83 -0.77 -4.48 -3.71
CA THR A 83 -1.20 -5.56 -4.59
C THR A 83 -0.49 -6.87 -4.26
N GLN A 84 0.83 -6.83 -4.07
CA GLN A 84 1.61 -8.00 -3.66
C GLN A 84 1.12 -8.54 -2.32
N ILE A 85 0.98 -7.69 -1.29
CA ILE A 85 0.48 -8.09 0.04
C ILE A 85 -0.90 -8.74 -0.08
N GLY A 86 -1.82 -8.13 -0.84
CA GLY A 86 -3.16 -8.65 -1.07
C GLY A 86 -3.16 -10.02 -1.77
N ILE A 87 -2.35 -10.17 -2.83
CA ILE A 87 -2.19 -11.45 -3.54
C ILE A 87 -1.65 -12.53 -2.58
N TYR A 88 -0.63 -12.21 -1.78
CA TYR A 88 -0.07 -13.19 -0.84
C TYR A 88 -1.04 -13.58 0.27
N ALA A 89 -1.82 -12.62 0.80
CA ALA A 89 -2.86 -12.90 1.78
C ALA A 89 -3.96 -13.80 1.19
N GLN A 90 -4.38 -13.53 -0.05
CA GLN A 90 -5.38 -14.32 -0.76
C GLN A 90 -4.88 -15.75 -1.05
N ILE A 91 -3.65 -15.90 -1.54
CA ILE A 91 -3.03 -17.22 -1.75
C ILE A 91 -2.96 -17.99 -0.42
N HIS A 92 -2.59 -17.32 0.68
CA HIS A 92 -2.55 -17.98 1.98
C HIS A 92 -3.94 -18.49 2.42
N LEU A 93 -4.99 -17.68 2.27
CA LEU A 93 -6.38 -18.09 2.53
C LEU A 93 -6.79 -19.32 1.70
N LEU A 94 -6.47 -19.34 0.40
CA LEU A 94 -6.76 -20.48 -0.48
C LEU A 94 -6.00 -21.74 -0.02
N THR A 95 -4.72 -21.62 0.34
CA THR A 95 -3.94 -22.78 0.85
C THR A 95 -4.45 -23.33 2.18
N LEU A 96 -5.09 -22.49 3.01
CA LEU A 96 -5.73 -22.93 4.25
C LEU A 96 -7.06 -23.64 3.96
N GLN A 97 -7.83 -23.15 2.98
CA GLN A 97 -9.08 -23.79 2.55
C GLN A 97 -8.83 -25.19 1.97
N GLU A 98 -7.85 -25.35 1.07
CA GLU A 98 -7.49 -26.66 0.49
C GLU A 98 -7.10 -27.70 1.55
N LYS A 99 -6.32 -27.30 2.56
CA LYS A 99 -5.94 -28.18 3.69
C LYS A 99 -7.14 -28.59 4.54
N SER A 100 -8.13 -27.70 4.72
CA SER A 100 -9.36 -27.99 5.47
C SER A 100 -10.31 -28.94 4.73
N THR A 101 -10.28 -28.93 3.39
CA THR A 101 -11.08 -29.83 2.55
C THR A 101 -10.45 -31.22 2.47
N GLN A 102 -9.12 -31.32 2.41
CA GLN A 102 -8.44 -32.62 2.48
C GLN A 102 -8.55 -33.30 3.85
N ASN A 103 -8.56 -32.54 4.95
CA ASN A 103 -8.78 -33.09 6.29
C ASN A 103 -10.24 -33.49 6.59
N ARG A 104 -11.21 -33.06 5.78
CA ARG A 104 -12.62 -33.49 5.88
C ARG A 104 -12.94 -34.74 5.06
N ASN A 105 -12.06 -35.11 4.13
CA ASN A 105 -12.23 -36.27 3.25
C ASN A 105 -11.30 -37.45 3.63
N LYS A 106 -10.74 -37.41 4.85
CA LYS A 106 -10.06 -38.52 5.53
C LYS A 106 -10.82 -38.85 6.81
#